data_AF-A0A061GVU6-F1
#
_entry.id   AF-A0A061GVU6-F1
#
_cell.length_a   1.000
_cell.length_b   1.000
_cell.length_c   1.000
_cell.angle_alpha   90.00
_cell.angle_beta   90.00
_cell.angle_gamma   90.00
#
_symmetry.space_group_name_H-M   'P 1'
#
loop_
_entity.id
_entity.type
_entity.pdbx_description
1 polymer ?
#
loop_
_entity_poly.entity_id
_entity_poly.type
_entity_poly.pdbx_seq_one_letter_code
_entity_poly.pdbx_strand_id
1 'polypeptide(L)'
;MKMEGEMGSYEDVMSLVTMMQEEQEAWSTPTRGECRIPAVKVCPPPPPKKRPFLFGRKREPPKNGYFQPPDLEMLFAMEPKRQAYA
;
A
#
# COMPACT_ATOMS: atom_id res chain seq x y z
N MET A 1 15.51 -12.70 -57.07
CA MET A 1 15.12 -13.52 -55.89
C MET A 1 13.92 -12.86 -55.26
N LYS A 2 12.73 -13.46 -55.34
CA LYS A 2 11.54 -13.00 -54.61
C LYS A 2 11.67 -13.51 -53.18
N MET A 3 11.67 -12.61 -52.21
CA MET A 3 11.50 -12.98 -50.80
C MET A 3 9.99 -12.96 -50.53
N GLU A 4 9.37 -14.13 -50.47
CA GLU A 4 8.01 -14.27 -49.97
C GLU A 4 8.12 -14.41 -48.45
N GLY A 5 7.76 -13.36 -47.73
CA GLY A 5 7.51 -13.46 -46.30
C GLY A 5 6.20 -14.20 -46.13
N GLU A 6 6.24 -15.39 -45.53
CA GLU A 6 5.05 -16.02 -44.97
C GLU A 6 4.43 -15.03 -43.98
N MET A 7 3.39 -14.34 -44.43
CA MET A 7 2.44 -13.74 -43.52
C MET A 7 1.79 -14.91 -42.81
N GLY A 8 2.15 -15.15 -41.54
CA GLY A 8 1.40 -16.08 -40.69
C GLY A 8 -0.08 -15.83 -40.92
N SER A 9 -0.85 -16.89 -41.14
CA SER A 9 -2.21 -16.76 -41.62
C SER A 9 -2.96 -15.77 -40.71
N TYR A 10 -3.75 -14.87 -41.29
CA TYR A 10 -4.45 -13.86 -40.51
C TYR A 10 -5.25 -14.51 -39.38
N GLU A 11 -5.79 -15.70 -39.64
CA GLU A 11 -6.49 -16.52 -38.65
C GLU A 11 -5.59 -16.97 -37.48
N ASP A 12 -4.32 -17.30 -37.73
CA ASP A 12 -3.36 -17.68 -36.68
C ASP A 12 -2.96 -16.48 -35.82
N VAL A 13 -2.77 -15.31 -36.45
CA VAL A 13 -2.48 -14.06 -35.74
C VAL A 13 -3.69 -13.62 -34.92
N MET A 14 -4.90 -13.70 -35.49
CA MET A 14 -6.14 -13.39 -34.78
C MET A 14 -6.39 -14.37 -33.63
N SER A 15 -6.06 -15.65 -33.81
CA SER A 15 -6.14 -16.67 -32.76
C SER A 15 -5.19 -16.35 -31.60
N LEU A 16 -3.94 -15.99 -31.89
CA LEU A 16 -2.97 -15.56 -30.89
C LEU A 16 -3.46 -14.32 -30.12
N VAL A 17 -3.95 -13.30 -30.83
CA VAL A 17 -4.49 -12.08 -30.21
C VAL A 17 -5.68 -12.39 -29.30
N THR A 18 -6.57 -13.30 -29.72
CA THR A 18 -7.74 -13.70 -28.93
C THR A 18 -7.33 -14.44 -27.66
N MET A 19 -6.42 -15.43 -27.76
CA MET A 19 -5.94 -16.17 -26.58
C MET A 19 -5.22 -15.23 -25.58
N MET A 20 -4.41 -14.31 -26.09
CA MET A 20 -3.76 -13.29 -25.25
C MET A 20 -4.78 -12.38 -24.56
N GLN A 21 -5.92 -12.10 -25.19
CA GLN A 21 -6.95 -11.25 -24.61
C GLN A 21 -7.77 -11.97 -23.53
N GLU A 22 -8.09 -13.25 -23.73
CA GLU A 22 -8.80 -14.09 -22.73
C GLU A 22 -7.96 -14.29 -21.45
N GLU A 23 -6.64 -14.48 -21.58
CA GLU A 23 -5.73 -14.60 -20.43
C GLU A 23 -5.71 -13.32 -19.58
N GLN A 24 -5.69 -12.16 -20.24
CA GLN A 24 -5.70 -10.85 -19.57
C GLN A 24 -7.03 -10.57 -18.86
N GLU A 25 -8.15 -11.01 -19.44
CA GLU A 25 -9.46 -10.89 -18.81
C GLU A 25 -9.60 -11.81 -17.59
N ALA A 26 -8.97 -13.00 -17.62
CA ALA A 26 -8.96 -13.93 -16.50
C ALA A 26 -8.20 -13.42 -15.26
N TRP A 27 -7.21 -12.53 -15.43
CA TRP A 27 -6.46 -11.89 -14.34
C TRP A 27 -7.01 -10.51 -13.94
N SER A 28 -8.06 -10.04 -14.61
CA SER A 28 -8.64 -8.73 -14.35
C SER A 28 -9.59 -8.72 -13.15
N THR A 29 -9.74 -7.56 -12.51
CA THR A 29 -10.70 -7.40 -11.41
C THR A 29 -12.12 -7.56 -11.94
N PRO A 30 -12.98 -8.39 -11.30
CA PRO A 30 -14.38 -8.56 -11.73
C PRO A 30 -15.12 -7.21 -11.76
N THR A 31 -15.68 -6.87 -12.92
CA THR A 31 -16.39 -5.59 -13.16
C THR A 31 -17.88 -5.65 -12.86
N ARG A 32 -18.42 -6.86 -12.61
CA ARG A 32 -19.83 -7.10 -12.30
C ARG A 32 -20.24 -6.37 -11.01
N GLY A 33 -21.43 -5.78 -11.01
CA GLY A 33 -21.95 -5.00 -9.88
C GLY A 33 -22.05 -5.79 -8.57
N GLU A 34 -22.31 -7.09 -8.65
CA GLU A 34 -22.37 -8.01 -7.50
C GLU A 34 -21.00 -8.18 -6.80
N CYS A 35 -19.90 -8.02 -7.52
CA CYS A 35 -18.54 -8.12 -7.00
C CYS A 35 -17.98 -6.78 -6.50
N ARG A 36 -18.67 -5.66 -6.80
CA ARG A 36 -18.19 -4.32 -6.45
C ARG A 36 -18.36 -4.07 -4.96
N ILE A 37 -17.31 -3.60 -4.31
CA ILE A 37 -17.38 -3.17 -2.90
C ILE A 37 -18.39 -2.01 -2.80
N PRO A 38 -19.41 -2.10 -1.94
CA PRO A 38 -20.36 -1.01 -1.75
C PRO A 38 -19.64 0.28 -1.37
N ALA A 39 -19.88 1.35 -2.14
CA ALA A 39 -19.20 2.64 -1.95
C ALA A 39 -19.54 3.35 -0.64
N VAL A 40 -20.61 2.92 0.05
CA VAL A 40 -21.15 3.63 1.20
C VAL A 40 -21.28 2.67 2.37
N LYS A 41 -20.27 2.69 3.23
CA LYS A 41 -20.48 2.47 4.66
C LYS A 41 -20.21 3.82 5.29
N VAL A 42 -21.24 4.47 5.83
CA VAL A 42 -21.07 5.64 6.68
C VAL A 42 -20.05 5.23 7.75
N CYS A 43 -18.87 5.85 7.75
CA CYS A 43 -17.86 5.54 8.74
C CYS A 43 -18.50 5.72 10.12
N PRO A 44 -18.37 4.73 11.03
CA PRO A 44 -18.83 4.94 12.39
C PRO A 44 -18.14 6.20 12.94
N PRO A 45 -18.81 6.95 13.84
CA PRO A 45 -18.20 8.10 14.47
C PRO A 45 -16.88 7.69 15.13
N PRO A 46 -15.87 8.57 15.15
CA PRO A 46 -14.57 8.27 15.73
C PRO A 46 -14.74 7.85 17.20
N PRO A 47 -13.92 6.89 17.69
CA PRO A 47 -13.97 6.49 19.08
C PRO A 47 -13.68 7.68 20.00
N PRO A 48 -14.30 7.73 21.19
CA PRO A 48 -14.05 8.79 22.15
C PRO A 48 -12.57 8.79 22.57
N LYS A 49 -12.00 9.99 22.74
CA LYS A 49 -10.64 10.15 23.27
C LYS A 49 -10.54 9.42 24.61
N LYS A 50 -9.53 8.56 24.76
CA LYS A 50 -9.21 7.95 26.06
C LYS A 50 -8.97 9.06 27.08
N ARG A 51 -9.60 8.97 28.25
CA ARG A 51 -9.27 9.86 29.36
C ARG A 51 -7.81 9.65 29.73
N PRO A 52 -7.07 10.70 30.10
CA PRO A 52 -5.71 10.54 30.59
C PRO A 52 -5.73 9.54 31.75
N PHE A 53 -4.76 8.63 31.75
CA PHE A 53 -4.61 7.63 32.80
C PHE A 53 -4.30 8.34 34.12
N LEU A 54 -5.30 8.40 35.02
CA LEU A 54 -5.17 9.01 36.35
C LEU A 54 -4.77 7.99 37.43
N PHE A 55 -4.79 6.69 37.12
CA PHE A 55 -4.56 5.62 38.09
C PHE A 55 -3.08 5.24 38.20
N GLY A 56 -2.36 6.01 39.00
CA GLY A 56 -0.97 5.77 39.35
C GLY A 56 -0.32 7.11 39.60
N ARG A 57 0.39 7.26 40.73
CA ARG A 57 1.29 8.41 40.87
C ARG A 57 2.15 8.44 39.61
N LYS A 58 2.33 9.63 39.00
CA LYS A 58 3.34 9.83 37.95
C LYS A 58 4.59 9.12 38.46
N ARG A 59 4.97 8.01 37.80
CA ARG A 59 6.12 7.24 38.23
C ARG A 59 7.30 8.18 38.01
N GLU A 60 7.95 8.57 39.08
CA GLU A 60 9.16 9.37 38.97
C GLU A 60 10.15 8.60 38.09
N PRO A 61 10.92 9.32 37.25
CA PRO A 61 12.03 8.70 36.54
C PRO A 61 12.89 7.87 37.51
N PRO A 62 13.50 6.77 37.06
CA PRO A 62 14.45 6.04 37.87
C PRO A 62 15.53 6.99 38.41
N LYS A 63 16.01 6.74 39.63
CA LYS A 63 16.98 7.62 40.33
C LYS A 63 18.24 7.92 39.52
N ASN A 64 18.61 7.01 38.61
CA ASN A 64 19.81 7.12 37.78
C ASN A 64 19.49 7.53 36.33
N GLY A 65 18.31 8.11 36.11
CA GLY A 65 17.78 8.32 34.76
C GLY A 65 17.34 7.00 34.11
N TYR A 66 16.77 7.10 32.91
CA TYR A 66 16.57 5.94 32.06
C TYR A 66 17.90 5.51 31.44
N PHE A 67 17.90 4.49 30.58
CA PHE A 67 19.07 4.14 29.78
C PHE A 67 19.56 5.39 29.01
N GLN A 68 20.73 5.90 29.39
CA GLN A 68 21.41 7.05 28.76
C GLN A 68 22.69 6.56 28.08
N PRO A 69 22.59 5.82 26.96
CA PRO A 69 23.77 5.53 26.16
C PRO A 69 24.24 6.84 25.52
N PRO A 70 25.56 7.00 25.32
CA PRO A 70 26.17 8.26 24.88
C PRO A 70 25.72 8.71 23.47
N ASP A 71 24.98 7.89 22.73
CA ASP A 71 24.58 8.09 21.35
C ASP A 71 23.10 8.48 21.15
N LEU A 72 22.22 8.36 22.15
CA LEU A 72 20.79 8.70 21.99
C LEU A 72 20.56 10.18 21.69
N GLU A 73 21.31 11.07 22.33
CA GLU A 73 21.20 12.52 22.09
C GLU A 73 21.55 12.88 20.64
N MET A 74 22.42 12.10 19.98
CA MET A 74 22.75 12.27 18.57
C MET A 74 21.55 11.99 17.65
N LEU A 75 20.66 11.07 18.03
CA LEU A 75 19.44 10.77 17.26
C LEU A 75 18.41 11.91 17.37
N PHE A 76 18.28 12.52 18.55
CA PHE A 76 17.33 13.62 18.78
C PHE A 76 17.85 14.98 18.33
N ALA A 77 19.18 15.15 18.23
CA ALA A 77 19.81 16.35 17.67
C ALA A 77 19.66 16.45 16.14
N MET A 78 19.26 15.37 15.46
CA MET A 78 19.01 15.40 14.02
C MET A 78 17.69 16.10 13.73
N GLU A 79 17.72 17.12 12.88
CA GLU A 79 16.50 17.72 12.35
C GLU A 79 15.70 16.68 11.54
N PRO A 80 14.37 16.62 11.71
CA PRO A 80 13.52 15.76 10.89
C PRO A 80 13.69 16.12 9.42
N LYS A 81 14.30 15.22 8.63
CA LYS A 81 14.39 15.38 7.19
C LYS A 81 13.01 15.21 6.58
N ARG A 82 12.35 16.34 6.26
CA ARG A 82 11.16 16.33 5.40
C ARG A 82 11.60 15.97 3.99
N GLN A 83 11.31 14.75 3.57
CA GLN A 83 11.36 14.42 2.16
C GLN A 83 10.01 14.83 1.55
N ALA A 84 10.05 15.78 0.61
CA ALA A 84 8.94 15.99 -0.30
C ALA A 84 9.05 14.89 -1.37
N TYR A 85 8.08 13.98 -1.40
CA TYR A 85 7.90 13.09 -2.53
C TYR A 85 7.27 13.90 -3.67
N ALA A 86 7.83 13.78 -4.87
CA ALA A 86 7.29 14.32 -6.10
C ALA A 86 6.36 13.32 -6.77
#